data_AF-F0TE71-F1
#
_entry.id   AF-F0TE71-F1
#
_cell.length_a   1.000
_cell.length_b   1.000
_cell.length_c   1.000
_cell.angle_alpha   90.00
_cell.angle_beta   90.00
_cell.angle_gamma   90.00
#
_symmetry.space_group_name_H-M   'P 1'
#
loop_
_entity.id
_entity.type
_entity.pdbx_description
1 polymer ?
#
loop_
_entity_poly.entity_id
_entity_poly.type
_entity_poly.pdbx_seq_one_letter_code
_entity_poly.pdbx_strand_id
1 'polypeptide(L)'
;MKTQLRFKEGQDYPEQQNGLPKAFFHNPKYRDMSVNARYLYMIFTLRMTESQNKGWIDDDGNIYIIYSDEDLMKECTANLVQ
;
A
#
# COMPACT_ATOMS: atom_id res chain seq x y z
N MET A 1 -12.46 25.22 -10.10
CA MET A 1 -13.19 24.00 -10.52
C MET A 1 -13.24 23.06 -9.33
N LYS A 2 -14.41 22.64 -8.84
CA LYS A 2 -14.55 21.66 -7.75
C LYS A 2 -14.97 20.33 -8.35
N THR A 3 -14.16 19.30 -8.16
CA THR A 3 -14.52 17.92 -8.52
C THR A 3 -15.27 17.30 -7.35
N GLN A 4 -16.47 16.76 -7.58
CA GLN A 4 -17.22 16.01 -6.58
C GLN A 4 -17.29 14.54 -7.00
N LEU A 5 -16.69 13.66 -6.21
CA LEU A 5 -16.83 12.22 -6.36
C LEU A 5 -18.07 11.74 -5.57
N ARG A 6 -18.78 10.73 -6.08
CA ARG A 6 -19.99 10.15 -5.45
C ARG A 6 -19.86 8.64 -5.40
N PHE A 7 -20.18 8.05 -4.25
CA PHE A 7 -20.16 6.61 -4.01
C PHE A 7 -21.54 6.17 -3.51
N LYS A 8 -21.92 4.91 -3.75
CA LYS A 8 -23.19 4.35 -3.28
C LYS A 8 -23.04 3.83 -1.85
N GLU A 9 -23.97 4.18 -1.00
CA GLU A 9 -24.04 3.66 0.37
C GLU A 9 -24.31 2.15 0.36
N GLY A 10 -23.64 1.41 1.25
CA GLY A 10 -23.80 -0.04 1.38
C GLY A 10 -23.13 -0.88 0.29
N GLN A 11 -22.44 -0.25 -0.67
CA GLN A 11 -21.63 -0.97 -1.65
C GLN A 11 -20.24 -1.26 -1.06
N ASP A 12 -19.76 -2.49 -1.20
CA ASP A 12 -18.37 -2.82 -0.89
C ASP A 12 -17.46 -2.32 -2.01
N TYR A 13 -16.34 -1.74 -1.60
CA TYR A 13 -15.27 -1.24 -2.47
C TYR A 13 -13.98 -1.91 -2.02
N PRO A 14 -13.75 -3.18 -2.39
CA PRO A 14 -12.58 -3.94 -1.96
C PRO A 14 -11.26 -3.24 -2.30
N GLU A 15 -11.23 -2.46 -3.37
CA GLU A 15 -10.11 -1.60 -3.78
C GLU A 15 -9.77 -0.49 -2.75
N GLN A 16 -10.67 -0.16 -1.83
CA GLN A 16 -10.46 0.85 -0.78
C GLN A 16 -9.96 0.24 0.54
N GLN A 17 -9.92 -1.09 0.67
CA GLN A 17 -9.58 -1.74 1.94
C GLN A 17 -8.10 -1.55 2.32
N ASN A 18 -7.21 -1.38 1.34
CA ASN A 18 -5.77 -1.13 1.55
C ASN A 18 -5.42 0.32 1.16
N GLY A 19 -5.98 1.26 1.92
CA GLY A 19 -5.84 2.69 1.65
C GLY A 19 -4.45 3.24 2.01
N LEU A 20 -4.04 4.29 1.27
CA LEU A 20 -2.90 5.11 1.66
C LEU A 20 -3.13 5.71 3.07
N PRO A 21 -2.15 5.63 3.97
CA PRO A 21 -2.23 6.31 5.26
C PRO A 21 -2.51 7.80 5.08
N LYS A 22 -3.58 8.28 5.72
CA LYS A 22 -3.94 9.71 5.72
C LYS A 22 -2.79 10.60 6.21
N ALA A 23 -1.93 10.05 7.08
CA ALA A 23 -0.74 10.72 7.59
C ALA A 23 0.20 11.20 6.47
N PHE A 24 0.29 10.51 5.34
CA PHE A 24 1.15 10.94 4.23
C PHE A 24 0.70 12.28 3.63
N PHE A 25 -0.58 12.66 3.76
CA PHE A 25 -1.11 13.89 3.18
C PHE A 25 -1.13 15.07 4.15
N HIS A 26 -1.19 14.81 5.46
CA HIS A 26 -1.44 15.86 6.46
C HIS A 26 -0.34 16.02 7.49
N ASN A 27 0.50 15.01 7.70
CA ASN A 27 1.58 15.11 8.68
C ASN A 27 2.84 15.72 8.03
N PRO A 28 3.36 16.85 8.55
CA PRO A 28 4.54 17.52 8.01
C PRO A 28 5.78 16.61 7.89
N LYS A 29 5.89 15.57 8.73
CA LYS A 29 6.97 14.57 8.67
C LYS A 29 7.11 13.92 7.29
N TYR A 30 5.99 13.76 6.56
CA TYR A 30 5.95 13.09 5.26
C TYR A 30 5.75 14.06 4.10
N ARG A 31 5.85 15.38 4.34
CA ARG A 31 5.58 16.40 3.31
C ARG A 31 6.42 16.20 2.06
N ASP A 32 7.70 15.90 2.26
CA ASP A 32 8.68 15.77 1.17
C ASP A 32 8.84 14.30 0.70
N MET A 33 8.00 13.39 1.20
CA MET A 33 7.98 11.98 0.80
C MET A 33 7.42 11.83 -0.61
N SER A 34 8.20 11.23 -1.51
CA SER A 34 7.82 11.05 -2.91
C SER A 34 6.57 10.19 -3.08
N VAL A 35 5.81 10.44 -4.16
CA VAL A 35 4.63 9.62 -4.50
C VAL A 35 5.02 8.15 -4.65
N ASN A 36 6.15 7.86 -5.30
CA ASN A 36 6.66 6.50 -5.46
C ASN A 36 6.95 5.83 -4.12
N ALA A 37 7.52 6.54 -3.13
CA ALA A 37 7.74 5.98 -1.80
C ALA A 37 6.41 5.68 -1.09
N ARG A 38 5.38 6.51 -1.29
CA ARG A 38 4.05 6.27 -0.71
C ARG A 38 3.39 5.06 -1.35
N TYR A 39 3.57 4.89 -2.66
CA TYR A 39 3.10 3.74 -3.41
C TYR A 39 3.80 2.44 -2.99
N LEU A 40 5.13 2.48 -2.88
CA LEU A 40 5.93 1.36 -2.38
C LEU A 40 5.50 0.91 -0.98
N TYR A 41 5.18 1.87 -0.10
CA TYR A 41 4.63 1.56 1.22
C TYR A 41 3.30 0.78 1.15
N MET A 42 2.41 1.12 0.20
CA MET A 42 1.16 0.36 0.00
C MET A 42 1.43 -1.07 -0.42
N ILE A 43 2.36 -1.27 -1.37
CA ILE A 43 2.79 -2.61 -1.82
C ILE A 43 3.29 -3.44 -0.62
N PHE A 44 4.15 -2.86 0.21
CA PHE A 44 4.64 -3.56 1.40
C PHE A 44 3.54 -3.88 2.41
N THR A 45 2.54 -3.00 2.56
CA THR A 45 1.39 -3.27 3.44
C THR A 45 0.57 -4.45 2.93
N LEU A 46 0.33 -4.54 1.62
CA LEU A 46 -0.35 -5.69 1.01
C LEU A 46 0.41 -6.99 1.27
N ARG A 47 1.72 -6.99 1.04
CA ARG A 47 2.55 -8.17 1.26
C ARG A 47 2.73 -8.52 2.74
N MET A 48 2.67 -7.56 3.64
CA MET A 48 2.66 -7.83 5.07
C MET A 48 1.43 -8.66 5.45
N THR A 49 0.25 -8.29 4.95
CA THR A 49 -0.99 -9.08 5.12
C THR A 49 -0.84 -10.48 4.53
N GLU A 50 -0.26 -10.61 3.34
CA GLU A 50 0.01 -11.94 2.76
C GLU A 50 0.99 -12.76 3.60
N SER A 51 2.04 -12.12 4.12
CA SER A 51 3.06 -12.77 4.94
C SER A 51 2.46 -13.29 6.24
N GLN A 52 1.59 -12.50 6.89
CA GLN A 52 0.80 -12.94 8.04
C GLN A 52 -0.04 -14.18 7.70
N ASN A 53 -0.78 -14.15 6.58
CA ASN A 53 -1.63 -15.26 6.16
C ASN A 53 -0.83 -16.53 5.84
N LYS A 54 0.42 -16.39 5.38
CA LYS A 54 1.34 -17.50 5.11
C LYS A 54 2.12 -17.97 6.35
N GLY A 55 2.00 -17.28 7.49
CA GLY A 55 2.73 -17.59 8.70
C GLY A 55 4.23 -17.25 8.62
N TRP A 56 4.61 -16.25 7.81
CA TRP A 56 5.98 -15.74 7.73
C TRP A 56 6.26 -14.83 8.93
N ILE A 57 6.45 -15.48 10.07
CA ILE A 57 6.67 -14.89 11.38
C ILE A 57 7.93 -15.56 11.96
N ASP A 58 8.88 -14.77 12.42
CA ASP A 58 10.10 -15.28 13.05
C ASP A 58 9.85 -15.71 14.52
N ASP A 59 10.89 -16.24 15.17
CA ASP A 59 10.80 -16.77 16.53
C ASP A 59 10.46 -15.68 17.58
N ASP A 60 10.72 -14.40 17.26
CA ASP A 60 10.39 -13.26 18.11
C ASP A 60 8.98 -12.69 17.84
N GLY A 61 8.25 -13.28 16.88
CA GLY A 61 6.90 -12.84 16.51
C GLY A 61 6.87 -11.70 15.49
N ASN A 62 7.99 -11.35 14.86
CA ASN A 62 8.03 -10.32 13.83
C ASN A 62 7.58 -10.90 12.49
N ILE A 63 6.71 -10.16 11.80
CA ILE A 63 6.33 -10.49 10.43
C ILE A 63 7.42 -9.97 9.51
N TYR A 64 7.94 -10.84 8.66
CA TYR A 64 8.90 -10.47 7.63
C TYR A 64 8.27 -10.68 6.25
N ILE A 65 8.74 -9.90 5.29
CA ILE A 65 8.31 -9.99 3.89
C ILE A 65 9.45 -10.62 3.11
N ILE A 66 9.20 -11.74 2.43
CA ILE A 66 10.12 -12.27 1.42
C ILE A 66 9.71 -11.66 0.08
N TYR A 67 10.63 -10.93 -0.55
CA TYR A 67 10.36 -10.21 -1.79
C TYR A 67 11.61 -10.21 -2.67
N SER A 68 11.49 -10.65 -3.93
CA SER A 68 12.59 -10.56 -4.92
C SER A 68 12.62 -9.19 -5.61
N ASP A 69 13.80 -8.69 -5.97
CA ASP A 69 13.94 -7.42 -6.69
C ASP A 69 13.15 -7.43 -8.01
N GLU A 70 13.10 -8.57 -8.70
CA GLU A 70 12.33 -8.72 -9.94
C GLU A 70 10.83 -8.54 -9.72
N ASP A 71 10.26 -9.18 -8.70
CA ASP A 71 8.86 -9.04 -8.38
C ASP A 71 8.55 -7.60 -7.96
N LEU A 72 9.52 -6.93 -7.33
CA LEU A 72 9.30 -5.60 -6.75
C LEU A 72 9.24 -4.59 -7.88
N MET A 73 10.17 -4.73 -8.83
CA MET A 73 10.16 -3.96 -10.06
C MET A 73 8.89 -4.23 -10.87
N LYS A 74 8.44 -5.48 -11.02
CA LYS A 74 7.20 -5.79 -11.75
C LYS A 74 5.98 -5.07 -11.13
N GLU A 75 5.80 -5.12 -9.82
CA GLU A 75 4.67 -4.45 -9.17
C GLU A 75 4.77 -2.92 -9.17
N CYS A 76 5.97 -2.37 -9.01
CA CYS A 76 6.18 -0.93 -9.09
C CYS A 76 5.99 -0.39 -10.52
N THR A 77 6.42 -1.13 -11.54
CA THR A 77 6.37 -0.67 -12.94
C THR A 77 5.03 -0.91 -13.61
N ALA A 78 4.32 -2.00 -13.28
CA ALA A 78 2.99 -2.31 -13.84
C ALA A 78 1.93 -1.24 -13.49
N ASN A 79 2.11 -0.51 -12.40
CA ASN A 79 1.17 0.49 -11.90
C ASN A 79 1.55 1.95 -12.20
N LEU A 80 2.68 2.18 -12.88
CA LEU A 80 3.15 3.52 -13.27
C LEU A 80 2.94 3.84 -14.76
N VAL A 81 2.37 2.91 -15.55
CA VAL A 81 2.19 3.06 -17.01
C VAL A 81 0.75 2.68 -17.46
N GLN A 82 -0.27 3.06 -16.69
CA GLN A 82 -1.66 3.06 -17.16
C GLN A 82 -2.30 4.45 -17.05
#